data_AF-A0A4P5YV55-F1
#
_entry.id   AF-A0A4P5YV55-F1
#
_cell.length_a   1.000
_cell.length_b   1.000
_cell.length_c   1.000
_cell.angle_alpha   90.00
_cell.angle_beta   90.00
_cell.angle_gamma   90.00
#
_symmetry.space_group_name_H-M   'P 1'
#
loop_
_entity.id
_entity.type
_entity.pdbx_description
1 polymer ?
#
loop_
_entity_poly.entity_id
_entity_poly.type
_entity_poly.pdbx_seq_one_letter_code
_entity_poly.pdbx_strand_id
1 'polypeptide(L)'
;MTRRLLTVSALVLLAAGLTGCLDWVQQTATYQHDPKTDTVRIFQTYHGLFGSDEPGEITRNEIEQLDSVFKSQRTFFFANWITEYSRTKVEEALTNSLAATPDATGAELARQTAQKQNLEALLKLLLANVRVENGAFYLDADKRLCGVQRVTLTRFSQLLPAANRVLRDLIIEEAAKPDGADERKARLNRWLERKQDVLTVAGNRLLIRGPASRAEYDKAVADEPKYQKLLAEFRAGGGEIRHENDEAIVRIGTESDPRVSVRLSVAEKPYRTNLVNYLTGKQPIRPTFAPEAAAIEFLNAAPPGPGR
;
A
#
# COMPACT_ATOMS: atom_id res chain seq x y z
N MET A 1 -18.20 8.94 14.17
CA MET A 1 -18.28 9.00 12.69
C MET A 1 -17.26 8.02 12.11
N THR A 2 -17.40 6.74 12.46
CA THR A 2 -16.42 5.67 12.22
C THR A 2 -17.21 4.36 12.11
N ARG A 3 -17.91 4.19 10.99
CA ARG A 3 -18.65 2.98 10.67
C ARG A 3 -18.42 2.68 9.20
N ARG A 4 -18.10 1.41 8.93
CA ARG A 4 -17.87 0.75 7.62
C ARG A 4 -16.40 0.71 7.20
N LEU A 5 -16.06 -0.38 6.49
CA LEU A 5 -14.79 -0.73 5.85
C LEU A 5 -13.75 -1.47 6.69
N LEU A 6 -13.99 -2.75 7.04
CA LEU A 6 -12.86 -3.64 7.35
C LEU A 6 -12.98 -5.10 6.91
N THR A 7 -14.14 -5.59 6.43
CA THR A 7 -14.28 -7.04 6.12
C THR A 7 -14.18 -7.38 4.65
N VAL A 8 -14.06 -6.38 3.77
CA VAL A 8 -13.80 -6.57 2.33
C VAL A 8 -12.88 -5.48 1.81
N SER A 9 -12.88 -4.33 2.47
CA SER A 9 -12.03 -3.17 2.16
C SER A 9 -10.52 -3.40 2.36
N ALA A 10 -10.13 -4.44 3.11
CA ALA A 10 -8.73 -4.86 3.18
C ALA A 10 -8.30 -5.72 1.97
N LEU A 11 -9.25 -6.29 1.22
CA LEU A 11 -9.03 -7.07 0.00
C LEU A 11 -9.40 -6.31 -1.28
N VAL A 12 -10.05 -5.15 -1.15
CA VAL A 12 -10.50 -4.30 -2.27
C VAL A 12 -9.82 -2.95 -2.16
N LEU A 13 -8.73 -2.90 -2.91
CA LEU A 13 -7.71 -1.89 -3.16
C LEU A 13 -8.17 -0.52 -3.68
N LEU A 14 -9.31 0.02 -3.26
CA LEU A 14 -9.94 1.06 -4.05
C LEU A 14 -10.45 2.26 -3.26
N ALA A 15 -9.63 3.30 -3.34
CA ALA A 15 -10.01 4.66 -3.68
C ALA A 15 -11.32 5.21 -3.10
N ALA A 16 -11.22 5.90 -1.97
CA ALA A 16 -12.08 7.02 -1.62
C ALA A 16 -11.50 7.85 -0.47
N GLY A 17 -11.34 9.16 -0.71
CA GLY A 17 -11.70 10.18 0.28
C GLY A 17 -10.59 10.90 1.02
N LEU A 18 -9.73 11.65 0.31
CA LEU A 18 -9.20 12.90 0.83
C LEU A 18 -9.44 13.99 -0.23
N THR A 19 -10.21 15.01 0.13
CA THR A 19 -10.51 16.16 -0.74
C THR A 19 -9.33 17.11 -0.67
N GLY A 20 -8.42 17.03 -1.64
CA GLY A 20 -7.22 17.85 -1.70
C GLY A 20 -6.03 17.19 -2.41
N CYS A 21 -6.23 16.42 -3.47
CA CYS A 21 -5.22 15.44 -3.94
C CYS A 21 -4.53 15.89 -5.22
N LEU A 22 -3.20 15.82 -5.22
CA LEU A 22 -2.45 15.63 -6.46
C LEU A 22 -2.86 14.25 -7.04
N ASP A 23 -2.89 14.12 -8.35
CA ASP A 23 -3.35 12.93 -9.08
C ASP A 23 -2.30 12.54 -10.13
N TRP A 24 -2.42 11.32 -10.68
CA TRP A 24 -1.49 10.83 -11.68
C TRP A 24 -2.18 9.91 -12.68
N VAL A 25 -1.75 10.00 -13.93
CA VAL A 25 -2.31 9.21 -15.02
C VAL A 25 -2.12 7.72 -14.77
N GLN A 26 -0.91 7.33 -14.35
CA GLN A 26 -0.55 5.93 -14.19
C GLN A 26 0.59 5.72 -13.21
N GLN A 27 0.53 4.63 -12.44
CA GLN A 27 1.62 4.15 -11.61
C GLN A 27 2.07 2.77 -12.08
N THR A 28 3.38 2.54 -12.00
CA THR A 28 3.96 1.19 -12.11
C THR A 28 4.76 0.92 -10.84
N ALA A 29 4.51 -0.22 -10.20
CA ALA A 29 5.32 -0.72 -9.10
C ALA A 29 6.01 -2.01 -9.55
N THR A 30 7.34 -2.03 -9.54
CA THR A 30 8.14 -3.24 -9.83
C THR A 30 8.85 -3.66 -8.57
N TYR A 31 8.73 -4.92 -8.17
CA TYR A 31 9.40 -5.42 -6.99
C TYR A 31 10.16 -6.73 -7.22
N GLN A 32 11.10 -6.96 -6.32
CA GLN A 32 11.87 -8.18 -6.22
C GLN A 32 12.15 -8.48 -4.73
N HIS A 33 11.93 -9.72 -4.35
CA HIS A 33 12.33 -10.30 -3.08
C HIS A 33 13.64 -11.07 -3.27
N ASP A 34 14.65 -10.68 -2.49
CA ASP A 34 15.93 -11.36 -2.39
C ASP A 34 16.01 -12.11 -1.04
N PRO A 35 15.80 -13.44 -1.03
CA PRO A 35 15.83 -14.22 0.20
C PRO A 35 17.24 -14.33 0.79
N LYS A 36 18.31 -14.12 -0.02
CA LYS A 36 19.69 -14.21 0.49
C LYS A 36 20.02 -13.05 1.41
N THR A 37 19.45 -11.88 1.13
CA THR A 37 19.67 -10.66 1.91
C THR A 37 18.47 -10.29 2.77
N ASP A 38 17.45 -11.15 2.80
CA ASP A 38 16.18 -10.93 3.49
C ASP A 38 15.58 -9.54 3.19
N THR A 39 15.53 -9.20 1.89
CA THR A 39 15.19 -7.85 1.42
C THR A 39 14.13 -7.89 0.32
N VAL A 40 13.12 -7.03 0.43
CA VAL A 40 12.23 -6.68 -0.68
C VAL A 40 12.58 -5.29 -1.17
N ARG A 41 12.83 -5.16 -2.48
CA ARG A 41 13.04 -3.88 -3.15
C ARG A 41 11.85 -3.59 -4.04
N ILE A 42 11.34 -2.36 -3.98
CA ILE A 42 10.21 -1.88 -4.78
C ILE A 42 10.64 -0.60 -5.47
N PHE A 43 10.54 -0.55 -6.79
CA PHE A 43 10.71 0.64 -7.60
C PHE A 43 9.33 1.11 -8.07
N GLN A 44 8.99 2.35 -7.77
CA GLN A 44 7.72 2.95 -8.16
C GLN A 44 7.98 4.05 -9.19
N THR A 45 7.21 4.04 -10.27
CA THR A 45 7.17 5.11 -11.26
C THR A 45 5.78 5.69 -11.33
N TYR A 46 5.69 7.00 -11.34
CA TYR A 46 4.44 7.74 -11.46
C TYR A 46 4.51 8.58 -12.72
N HIS A 47 3.50 8.43 -13.56
CA HIS A 47 3.40 9.09 -14.86
C HIS A 47 2.28 10.10 -14.86
N GLY A 48 2.59 11.30 -15.34
CA GLY A 48 1.66 12.42 -15.45
C GLY A 48 1.07 12.85 -14.13
N LEU A 49 1.91 13.32 -13.21
CA LEU A 49 1.56 13.94 -11.93
C LEU A 49 0.96 15.34 -12.15
N PHE A 50 -0.19 15.65 -11.54
CA PHE A 50 -0.87 16.95 -11.66
C PHE A 50 -1.69 17.30 -10.41
N GLY A 51 -2.02 18.57 -10.23
CA GLY A 51 -3.01 18.99 -9.22
C GLY A 51 -4.41 18.76 -9.72
N SER A 52 -5.19 18.00 -8.95
CA SER A 52 -6.51 17.52 -9.36
C SER A 52 -7.61 18.50 -8.98
N ASP A 53 -7.41 19.31 -7.94
CA ASP A 53 -8.45 20.17 -7.38
C ASP A 53 -8.82 21.29 -8.35
N GLU A 54 -7.86 22.17 -8.66
CA GLU A 54 -8.10 23.37 -9.47
C GLU A 54 -7.47 23.26 -10.89
N PRO A 55 -8.17 23.66 -11.97
CA PRO A 55 -7.66 23.51 -13.34
C PRO A 55 -6.40 24.30 -13.67
N GLY A 56 -6.20 25.45 -13.03
CA GLY A 56 -5.13 26.39 -13.37
C GLY A 56 -3.98 26.46 -12.36
N GLU A 57 -4.21 26.05 -11.12
CA GLU A 57 -3.26 26.22 -10.02
C GLU A 57 -3.15 24.97 -9.17
N ILE A 58 -2.10 24.92 -8.35
CA ILE A 58 -1.94 23.93 -7.30
C ILE A 58 -2.45 24.54 -6.00
N THR A 59 -3.33 23.82 -5.30
CA THR A 59 -3.89 24.31 -4.04
C THR A 59 -2.86 24.23 -2.92
N ARG A 60 -3.10 24.95 -1.82
CA ARG A 60 -2.23 24.85 -0.63
C ARG A 60 -2.13 23.43 -0.08
N ASN A 61 -3.25 22.69 -0.09
CA ASN A 61 -3.28 21.31 0.38
C ASN A 61 -2.40 20.40 -0.50
N GLU A 62 -2.46 20.59 -1.82
CA GLU A 62 -1.63 19.87 -2.77
C GLU A 62 -0.13 20.20 -2.60
N ILE A 63 0.20 21.47 -2.32
CA ILE A 63 1.57 21.89 -1.97
C ILE A 63 2.04 21.19 -0.68
N GLU A 64 1.23 21.21 0.38
CA GLU A 64 1.56 20.58 1.66
C GLU A 64 1.74 19.06 1.51
N GLN A 65 0.94 18.42 0.66
CA GLN A 65 1.11 17.02 0.30
C GLN A 65 2.45 16.77 -0.39
N LEU A 66 2.79 17.57 -1.42
CA LEU A 66 4.05 17.46 -2.14
C LEU A 66 5.26 17.64 -1.20
N ASP A 67 5.19 18.62 -0.31
CA ASP A 67 6.20 18.87 0.71
C ASP A 67 6.38 17.69 1.66
N SER A 68 5.28 17.05 2.06
CA SER A 68 5.34 15.85 2.91
C SER A 68 6.11 14.72 2.23
N VAL A 69 5.95 14.52 0.92
CA VAL A 69 6.66 13.49 0.16
C VAL A 69 8.15 13.71 0.24
N PHE A 70 8.61 14.95 0.05
CA PHE A 70 10.03 15.29 0.13
C PHE A 70 10.63 15.09 1.52
N LYS A 71 9.85 15.37 2.57
CA LYS A 71 10.37 15.47 3.94
C LYS A 71 10.22 14.20 4.77
N SER A 72 9.31 13.27 4.45
CA SER A 72 8.84 12.26 5.42
C SER A 72 9.04 10.77 5.06
N GLN A 73 9.97 10.42 4.15
CA GLN A 73 10.16 9.03 3.67
C GLN A 73 8.81 8.33 3.40
N ARG A 74 7.97 9.01 2.64
CA ARG A 74 6.58 8.63 2.44
C ARG A 74 6.42 8.04 1.05
N THR A 75 5.87 6.83 0.96
CA THR A 75 5.60 6.13 -0.32
C THR A 75 4.39 6.72 -1.03
N PHE A 76 4.43 8.00 -1.40
CA PHE A 76 3.33 8.65 -2.09
C PHE A 76 3.87 9.55 -3.18
N PHE A 77 3.49 9.27 -4.41
CA PHE A 77 2.82 10.31 -5.16
C PHE A 77 1.32 9.99 -5.09
N PHE A 78 0.69 10.56 -4.07
CA PHE A 78 -0.73 10.92 -4.02
C PHE A 78 -1.78 9.79 -3.84
N ALA A 79 -3.03 10.17 -3.58
CA ALA A 79 -3.97 9.36 -2.78
C ALA A 79 -4.49 8.06 -3.41
N ASN A 80 -4.78 7.09 -2.53
CA ASN A 80 -5.50 5.82 -2.74
C ASN A 80 -4.66 4.57 -3.06
N TRP A 81 -3.76 4.21 -2.14
CA TRP A 81 -3.24 2.84 -2.05
C TRP A 81 -3.32 2.31 -0.61
N ILE A 82 -3.61 1.01 -0.44
CA ILE A 82 -3.85 0.36 0.88
C ILE A 82 -2.56 0.19 1.72
N THR A 83 -1.39 0.38 1.13
CA THR A 83 -0.09 0.18 1.83
C THR A 83 0.69 1.49 1.97
N GLU A 84 0.03 2.54 2.46
CA GLU A 84 0.71 3.79 2.78
C GLU A 84 1.79 3.57 3.84
N TYR A 85 3.06 3.72 3.48
CA TYR A 85 4.10 3.98 4.47
C TYR A 85 4.41 5.47 4.50
N SER A 86 4.23 6.08 5.67
CA SER A 86 4.77 7.38 6.01
C SER A 86 5.51 7.22 7.32
N ARG A 87 6.81 7.51 7.32
CA ARG A 87 7.62 7.36 8.53
C ARG A 87 7.02 8.17 9.68
N THR A 88 6.61 9.40 9.43
CA THR A 88 5.98 10.28 10.43
C THR A 88 4.67 9.71 10.96
N LYS A 89 3.79 9.16 10.10
CA LYS A 89 2.55 8.51 10.57
C LYS A 89 2.83 7.27 11.42
N VAL A 90 3.90 6.53 11.12
CA VAL A 90 4.32 5.36 11.90
C VAL A 90 4.90 5.80 13.26
N GLU A 91 5.68 6.89 13.31
CA GLU A 91 6.18 7.51 14.55
C GLU A 91 5.03 8.02 15.43
N GLU A 92 4.05 8.70 14.84
CA GLU A 92 2.82 9.15 15.51
C GLU A 92 2.01 7.96 16.03
N ALA A 93 1.76 6.94 15.20
CA ALA A 93 1.04 5.75 15.60
C ALA A 93 1.75 5.01 16.75
N LEU A 94 3.08 4.94 16.73
CA LEU A 94 3.85 4.33 17.81
C LEU A 94 3.73 5.14 19.10
N THR A 95 3.84 6.47 19.02
CA THR A 95 3.69 7.37 20.17
C THR A 95 2.30 7.27 20.77
N ASN A 96 1.26 7.29 19.95
CA ASN A 96 -0.14 7.15 20.37
C ASN A 96 -0.39 5.77 20.99
N SER A 97 0.16 4.71 20.39
CA SER A 97 0.05 3.35 20.93
C SER A 97 0.67 3.27 22.32
N LEU A 98 1.88 3.82 22.51
CA LEU A 98 2.56 3.86 23.81
C LEU A 98 1.74 4.61 24.87
N ALA A 99 1.13 5.73 24.50
CA ALA A 99 0.31 6.55 25.40
C ALA A 99 -1.07 5.96 25.73
N ALA A 100 -1.62 5.09 24.89
CA ALA A 100 -2.95 4.51 25.08
C ALA A 100 -2.96 3.48 26.22
N THR A 101 -3.85 3.66 27.19
CA THR A 101 -4.13 2.66 28.24
C THR A 101 -5.41 1.90 27.85
N PRO A 102 -5.40 0.56 27.84
CA PRO A 102 -6.62 -0.21 27.67
C PRO A 102 -7.67 0.17 28.73
N ASP A 103 -8.92 0.34 28.32
CA ASP A 103 -10.05 0.70 29.21
C ASP A 103 -10.88 -0.52 29.64
N ALA A 104 -10.42 -1.72 29.27
CA ALA A 104 -11.11 -2.98 29.53
C ALA A 104 -10.63 -3.70 30.81
N THR A 105 -11.35 -4.77 31.16
CA THR A 105 -11.00 -5.66 32.30
C THR A 105 -11.00 -7.13 31.87
N GLY A 106 -10.37 -7.98 32.69
CA GLY A 106 -10.37 -9.43 32.49
C GLY A 106 -9.78 -9.90 31.15
N ALA A 107 -10.46 -10.82 30.48
CA ALA A 107 -10.01 -11.39 29.21
C ALA A 107 -9.90 -10.34 28.08
N GLU A 108 -10.76 -9.32 28.11
CA GLU A 108 -10.73 -8.24 27.12
C GLU A 108 -9.50 -7.35 27.30
N LEU A 109 -9.10 -7.06 28.54
CA LEU A 109 -7.85 -6.36 28.84
C LEU A 109 -6.63 -7.12 28.31
N ALA A 110 -6.58 -8.44 28.54
CA ALA A 110 -5.49 -9.27 28.06
C ALA A 110 -5.40 -9.26 26.52
N ARG A 111 -6.55 -9.32 25.84
CA ARG A 111 -6.64 -9.22 24.38
C ARG A 111 -6.13 -7.88 23.86
N GLN A 112 -6.67 -6.77 24.36
CA GLN A 112 -6.24 -5.42 23.93
C GLN A 112 -4.75 -5.18 24.19
N THR A 113 -4.23 -5.68 25.32
CA THR A 113 -2.80 -5.61 25.65
C THR A 113 -1.95 -6.36 24.61
N ALA A 114 -2.34 -7.58 24.24
CA ALA A 114 -1.62 -8.36 23.23
C ALA A 114 -1.67 -7.69 21.84
N GLN A 115 -2.84 -7.18 21.44
CA GLN A 115 -3.01 -6.45 20.18
C GLN A 115 -2.12 -5.19 20.13
N LYS A 116 -2.09 -4.42 21.23
CA LYS A 116 -1.19 -3.28 21.38
C LYS A 116 0.28 -3.68 21.22
N GLN A 117 0.72 -4.75 21.90
CA GLN A 117 2.10 -5.24 21.81
C GLN A 117 2.47 -5.69 20.38
N ASN A 118 1.56 -6.38 19.68
CA ASN A 118 1.76 -6.78 18.28
C ASN A 118 1.89 -5.56 17.37
N LEU A 119 1.03 -4.56 17.53
CA LEU A 119 1.08 -3.31 16.77
C LEU A 119 2.40 -2.57 17.03
N GLU A 120 2.79 -2.38 18.29
CA GLU A 120 4.06 -1.73 18.63
C GLU A 120 5.27 -2.45 18.02
N ALA A 121 5.28 -3.78 18.06
CA ALA A 121 6.36 -4.58 17.47
C ALA A 121 6.45 -4.36 15.95
N LEU A 122 5.30 -4.35 15.25
CA LEU A 122 5.25 -4.05 13.83
C LEU A 122 5.74 -2.63 13.53
N LEU A 123 5.25 -1.62 14.26
CA LEU A 123 5.63 -0.22 14.04
C LEU A 123 7.13 -0.01 14.25
N LYS A 124 7.72 -0.59 15.30
CA LYS A 124 9.17 -0.56 15.55
C LYS A 124 9.96 -1.22 14.41
N LEU A 125 9.50 -2.38 13.91
CA LEU A 125 10.13 -3.05 12.77
C LEU A 125 10.04 -2.21 11.49
N LEU A 126 8.89 -1.58 11.22
CA LEU A 126 8.71 -0.71 10.06
C LEU A 126 9.69 0.47 10.10
N LEU A 127 9.80 1.18 11.23
CA LEU A 127 10.72 2.31 11.38
C LEU A 127 12.19 1.93 11.24
N ALA A 128 12.57 0.72 11.65
CA ALA A 128 13.93 0.24 11.60
C ALA A 128 14.34 -0.31 10.23
N ASN A 129 13.38 -0.86 9.46
CA ASN A 129 13.71 -1.69 8.31
C ASN A 129 13.09 -1.24 6.98
N VAL A 130 12.21 -0.23 6.99
CA VAL A 130 11.65 0.36 5.77
C VAL A 130 12.33 1.70 5.48
N ARG A 131 12.93 1.79 4.29
CA ARG A 131 13.51 3.02 3.76
C ARG A 131 12.80 3.41 2.47
N VAL A 132 12.43 4.68 2.36
CA VAL A 132 11.87 5.28 1.14
C VAL A 132 12.79 6.37 0.66
N GLU A 133 13.11 6.35 -0.62
CA GLU A 133 13.96 7.34 -1.28
C GLU A 133 13.25 7.92 -2.49
N ASN A 134 13.09 9.24 -2.50
CA ASN A 134 12.57 9.95 -3.66
C ASN A 134 13.67 10.06 -4.73
N GLY A 135 13.34 9.63 -5.95
CA GLY A 135 14.24 9.76 -7.09
C GLY A 135 13.99 11.05 -7.87
N ALA A 136 14.32 11.02 -9.16
CA ALA A 136 14.22 12.19 -10.02
C ALA A 136 12.76 12.47 -10.44
N PHE A 137 12.44 13.77 -10.58
CA PHE A 137 11.39 14.19 -11.51
C PHE A 137 11.92 14.25 -12.93
N TYR A 138 11.04 13.94 -13.87
CA TYR A 138 11.34 14.03 -15.29
C TYR A 138 10.08 14.33 -16.09
N LEU A 139 10.26 14.70 -17.35
CA LEU A 139 9.16 14.81 -18.31
C LEU A 139 9.13 13.56 -19.19
N ASP A 140 7.94 13.00 -19.41
CA ASP A 140 7.75 11.97 -20.44
C ASP A 140 7.71 12.57 -21.86
N ALA A 141 7.49 11.72 -22.86
CA ALA A 141 7.39 12.12 -24.26
C ALA A 141 6.27 13.16 -24.51
N ASP A 142 5.19 13.08 -23.73
CA ASP A 142 4.03 13.98 -23.79
C ASP A 142 4.21 15.24 -22.91
N LYS A 143 5.43 15.49 -22.42
CA LYS A 143 5.77 16.60 -21.51
C LYS A 143 4.99 16.58 -20.19
N ARG A 144 4.58 15.40 -19.74
CA ARG A 144 3.91 15.23 -18.46
C ARG A 144 4.92 15.02 -17.35
N LEU A 145 4.68 15.63 -16.19
CA LEU A 145 5.53 15.44 -15.03
C LEU A 145 5.48 13.99 -14.58
N CYS A 146 6.64 13.38 -14.38
CA CYS A 146 6.79 12.03 -13.86
C CYS A 146 7.73 12.03 -12.67
N GLY A 147 7.60 11.05 -11.80
CA GLY A 147 8.45 10.88 -10.62
C GLY A 147 8.75 9.41 -10.36
N VAL A 148 9.82 9.13 -9.63
CA VAL A 148 10.15 7.77 -9.18
C VAL A 148 10.44 7.71 -7.69
N GLN A 149 10.17 6.57 -7.08
CA GLN A 149 10.54 6.27 -5.70
C GLN A 149 11.18 4.89 -5.61
N ARG A 150 12.07 4.73 -4.65
CA ARG A 150 12.71 3.47 -4.28
C ARG A 150 12.32 3.13 -2.85
N VAL A 151 11.83 1.92 -2.64
CA VAL A 151 11.48 1.40 -1.32
C VAL A 151 12.30 0.16 -1.05
N THR A 152 12.95 0.12 0.11
CA THR A 152 13.70 -1.04 0.57
C THR A 152 13.12 -1.51 1.89
N LEU A 153 12.73 -2.77 1.96
CA LEU A 153 12.28 -3.45 3.16
C LEU A 153 13.34 -4.50 3.50
N THR A 154 14.11 -4.27 4.56
CA THR A 154 15.06 -5.25 5.09
C THR A 154 14.41 -6.09 6.19
N ARG A 155 15.06 -7.20 6.59
CA ARG A 155 14.50 -8.11 7.60
C ARG A 155 13.07 -8.55 7.27
N PHE A 156 12.82 -8.84 5.99
CA PHE A 156 11.47 -9.11 5.50
C PHE A 156 10.85 -10.34 6.19
N SER A 157 11.67 -11.33 6.53
CA SER A 157 11.31 -12.50 7.33
C SER A 157 10.79 -12.16 8.74
N GLN A 158 11.09 -10.98 9.27
CA GLN A 158 10.54 -10.47 10.55
C GLN A 158 9.33 -9.57 10.32
N LEU A 159 9.37 -8.73 9.28
CA LEU A 159 8.27 -7.83 8.93
C LEU A 159 6.99 -8.59 8.56
N LEU A 160 7.10 -9.62 7.71
CA LEU A 160 5.93 -10.34 7.20
C LEU A 160 5.13 -11.04 8.31
N PRO A 161 5.74 -11.83 9.23
CA PRO A 161 5.01 -12.40 10.35
C PRO A 161 4.43 -11.34 11.31
N ALA A 162 5.14 -10.24 11.55
CA ALA A 162 4.62 -9.15 12.40
C ALA A 162 3.37 -8.50 11.78
N ALA A 163 3.38 -8.28 10.46
CA ALA A 163 2.22 -7.79 9.73
C ALA A 163 1.03 -8.76 9.81
N ASN A 164 1.29 -10.07 9.63
CA ASN A 164 0.24 -11.10 9.76
C ASN A 164 -0.39 -11.15 11.16
N ARG A 165 0.37 -10.94 12.23
CA ARG A 165 -0.18 -10.85 13.59
C ARG A 165 -1.17 -9.69 13.72
N VAL A 166 -0.78 -8.50 13.28
CA VAL A 166 -1.66 -7.32 13.33
C VAL A 166 -2.89 -7.50 12.44
N LEU A 167 -2.74 -8.05 11.23
CA LEU A 167 -3.88 -8.33 10.35
C LEU A 167 -4.84 -9.35 10.96
N ARG A 168 -4.31 -10.37 11.62
CA ARG A 168 -5.12 -11.34 12.35
C ARG A 168 -5.85 -10.71 13.53
N ASP A 169 -5.20 -9.82 14.27
CA ASP A 169 -5.81 -9.07 15.38
C ASP A 169 -6.99 -8.22 14.92
N LEU A 170 -6.91 -7.61 13.73
CA LEU A 170 -8.03 -6.87 13.12
C LEU A 170 -9.21 -7.79 12.76
N ILE A 171 -8.94 -9.01 12.29
CA ILE A 171 -10.00 -10.01 12.00
C ILE A 171 -10.65 -10.48 13.30
N ILE A 172 -9.87 -10.68 14.37
CA ILE A 172 -10.39 -11.01 15.72
C ILE A 172 -11.27 -9.88 16.26
N GLU A 173 -10.83 -8.63 16.13
CA GLU A 173 -11.61 -7.47 16.55
C GLU A 173 -12.94 -7.39 15.81
N GLU A 174 -12.91 -7.57 14.49
CA GLU A 174 -14.11 -7.58 13.66
C GLU A 174 -15.08 -8.71 14.01
N ALA A 175 -14.56 -9.91 14.31
CA ALA A 175 -15.38 -11.04 14.74
C ALA A 175 -16.04 -10.81 16.10
N ALA A 176 -15.43 -10.00 16.97
CA ALA A 176 -15.93 -9.68 18.30
C ALA A 176 -16.98 -8.56 18.32
N LYS A 177 -17.21 -7.86 17.21
CA LYS A 177 -18.17 -6.74 17.17
C LYS A 177 -19.60 -7.21 17.44
N PRO A 178 -20.34 -6.58 18.36
CA PRO A 178 -21.67 -7.04 18.74
C PRO A 178 -22.69 -6.92 17.60
N ASP A 179 -22.54 -5.93 16.73
CA ASP A 179 -23.46 -5.59 15.63
C ASP A 179 -23.22 -6.36 14.32
N GLY A 180 -22.30 -7.34 14.30
CA GLY A 180 -22.09 -8.20 13.14
C GLY A 180 -23.20 -9.25 12.96
N ALA A 181 -23.66 -9.44 11.72
CA ALA A 181 -24.56 -10.54 11.36
C ALA A 181 -23.94 -11.91 11.74
N ASP A 182 -24.74 -12.82 12.28
CA ASP A 182 -24.26 -14.10 12.83
C ASP A 182 -23.50 -14.93 11.80
N GLU A 183 -23.94 -14.94 10.54
CA GLU A 183 -23.24 -15.63 9.44
C GLU A 183 -21.85 -15.04 9.16
N ARG A 184 -21.69 -13.71 9.27
CA ARG A 184 -20.40 -13.05 9.12
C ARG A 184 -19.48 -13.40 10.27
N LYS A 185 -19.96 -13.37 11.52
CA LYS A 185 -19.19 -13.80 12.69
C LYS A 185 -18.75 -15.25 12.56
N ALA A 186 -19.65 -16.15 12.18
CA ALA A 186 -19.34 -17.55 11.96
C ALA A 186 -18.27 -17.75 10.87
N ARG A 187 -18.34 -17.01 9.75
CA ARG A 187 -17.32 -17.04 8.70
C ARG A 187 -15.95 -16.56 9.21
N LEU A 188 -15.91 -15.45 9.93
CA LEU A 188 -14.67 -14.92 10.50
C LEU A 188 -14.04 -15.91 11.49
N ASN A 189 -14.84 -16.52 12.36
CA ASN A 189 -14.37 -17.51 13.33
C ASN A 189 -13.82 -18.77 12.64
N ARG A 190 -14.53 -19.33 11.65
CA ARG A 190 -14.02 -20.46 10.83
C ARG A 190 -12.71 -20.11 10.12
N TRP A 191 -12.59 -18.89 9.62
CA TRP A 191 -11.35 -18.41 8.99
C TRP A 191 -10.20 -18.35 10.00
N LEU A 192 -10.45 -17.82 11.20
CA LEU A 192 -9.47 -17.72 12.29
C LEU A 192 -9.01 -19.11 12.78
N GLU A 193 -9.91 -20.09 12.87
CA GLU A 193 -9.60 -21.48 13.28
C GLU A 193 -8.58 -22.17 12.37
N ARG A 194 -8.56 -21.82 11.07
CA ARG A 194 -7.61 -22.37 10.09
C ARG A 194 -6.16 -21.92 10.32
N LYS A 195 -5.93 -20.91 11.17
CA LYS A 195 -4.59 -20.39 11.54
C LYS A 195 -3.67 -20.07 10.34
N GLN A 196 -4.27 -19.71 9.21
CA GLN A 196 -3.52 -19.30 8.02
C GLN A 196 -3.12 -17.83 8.08
N ASP A 197 -2.06 -17.49 7.36
CA ASP A 197 -1.60 -16.12 7.19
C ASP A 197 -2.46 -15.36 6.17
N VAL A 198 -2.64 -14.06 6.41
CA VAL A 198 -3.32 -13.13 5.48
C VAL A 198 -2.43 -12.83 4.29
N LEU A 199 -1.14 -12.58 4.55
CA LEU A 199 -0.10 -12.28 3.57
C LEU A 199 0.92 -13.42 3.51
N THR A 200 1.21 -13.91 2.32
CA THR A 200 2.29 -14.88 2.10
C THR A 200 3.13 -14.47 0.89
N VAL A 201 4.44 -14.71 0.99
CA VAL A 201 5.39 -14.46 -0.11
C VAL A 201 6.19 -15.74 -0.36
N ALA A 202 6.17 -16.22 -1.60
CA ALA A 202 6.96 -17.36 -2.05
C ALA A 202 7.71 -16.96 -3.32
N GLY A 203 9.05 -16.95 -3.29
CA GLY A 203 9.83 -16.29 -4.34
C GLY A 203 9.40 -14.82 -4.48
N ASN A 204 8.95 -14.45 -5.67
CA ASN A 204 8.34 -13.15 -5.96
C ASN A 204 6.80 -13.15 -6.00
N ARG A 205 6.14 -14.27 -5.69
CA ARG A 205 4.67 -14.31 -5.62
C ARG A 205 4.19 -13.73 -4.30
N LEU A 206 3.43 -12.64 -4.37
CA LEU A 206 2.61 -12.15 -3.25
C LEU A 206 1.21 -12.76 -3.32
N LEU A 207 0.72 -13.25 -2.19
CA LEU A 207 -0.63 -13.76 -2.04
C LEU A 207 -1.27 -13.13 -0.80
N ILE A 208 -2.42 -12.50 -1.02
CA ILE A 208 -3.28 -11.89 0.00
C ILE A 208 -4.57 -12.68 0.05
N ARG A 209 -5.00 -13.09 1.23
CA ARG A 209 -6.27 -13.80 1.43
C ARG A 209 -7.00 -13.28 2.65
N GLY A 210 -8.31 -13.30 2.61
CA GLY A 210 -9.10 -13.03 3.80
C GLY A 210 -10.57 -13.40 3.64
N PRO A 211 -11.29 -13.47 4.76
CA PRO A 211 -12.66 -13.98 4.80
C PRO A 211 -13.61 -13.04 4.05
N ALA A 212 -14.34 -13.57 3.07
CA ALA A 212 -15.34 -12.83 2.31
C ALA A 212 -16.46 -13.76 1.86
N SER A 213 -17.72 -13.36 2.01
CA SER A 213 -18.83 -14.07 1.36
C SER A 213 -18.77 -13.88 -0.15
N ARG A 214 -19.46 -14.75 -0.89
CA ARG A 214 -19.56 -14.59 -2.35
C ARG A 214 -20.21 -13.26 -2.73
N ALA A 215 -21.27 -12.85 -2.03
CA ALA A 215 -21.94 -11.56 -2.26
C ALA A 215 -21.04 -10.36 -1.93
N GLU A 216 -20.24 -10.45 -0.87
CA GLU A 216 -19.24 -9.44 -0.51
C GLU A 216 -18.16 -9.30 -1.59
N TYR A 217 -17.67 -10.44 -2.10
CA TYR A 217 -16.72 -10.49 -3.21
C TYR A 217 -17.33 -9.92 -4.49
N ASP A 218 -18.50 -10.41 -4.91
CA ASP A 218 -19.16 -9.97 -6.15
C ASP A 218 -19.45 -8.48 -6.10
N LYS A 219 -19.96 -7.96 -4.97
CA LYS A 219 -20.16 -6.51 -4.80
C LYS A 219 -18.87 -5.71 -5.01
N ALA A 220 -17.76 -6.24 -4.52
CA ALA A 220 -16.46 -5.61 -4.65
C ALA A 220 -15.87 -5.66 -6.06
N VAL A 221 -16.11 -6.75 -6.80
CA VAL A 221 -15.49 -6.98 -8.11
C VAL A 221 -16.43 -6.76 -9.29
N ALA A 222 -17.75 -6.65 -9.09
CA ALA A 222 -18.77 -6.62 -10.13
C ALA A 222 -19.47 -5.25 -10.24
N ASP A 223 -19.79 -4.61 -9.12
CA ASP A 223 -20.85 -3.58 -9.10
C ASP A 223 -20.40 -2.15 -9.44
N GLU A 224 -19.09 -1.85 -9.49
CA GLU A 224 -18.59 -0.50 -9.79
C GLU A 224 -17.77 -0.45 -11.09
N PRO A 225 -18.23 0.27 -12.14
CA PRO A 225 -17.54 0.36 -13.43
C PRO A 225 -16.08 0.85 -13.34
N LYS A 226 -15.78 1.76 -12.41
CA LYS A 226 -14.40 2.22 -12.15
C LYS A 226 -13.48 1.09 -11.68
N TYR A 227 -14.02 0.13 -10.91
CA TYR A 227 -13.27 -1.03 -10.43
C TYR A 227 -13.10 -2.06 -11.53
N GLN A 228 -14.05 -2.20 -12.47
CA GLN A 228 -13.88 -3.09 -13.62
C GLN A 228 -12.65 -2.74 -14.46
N LYS A 229 -12.44 -1.45 -14.74
CA LYS A 229 -11.25 -0.99 -15.47
C LYS A 229 -9.97 -1.31 -14.70
N LEU A 230 -9.92 -0.98 -13.40
CA LEU A 230 -8.75 -1.27 -12.57
C LEU A 230 -8.47 -2.78 -12.49
N LEU A 231 -9.52 -3.61 -12.34
CA LEU A 231 -9.41 -5.06 -12.27
C LEU A 231 -8.93 -5.65 -13.59
N ALA A 232 -9.39 -5.12 -14.72
CA ALA A 232 -8.92 -5.52 -16.04
C ALA A 232 -7.43 -5.20 -16.22
N GLU A 233 -7.00 -3.99 -15.82
CA GLU A 233 -5.59 -3.59 -15.86
C GLU A 233 -4.72 -4.41 -14.89
N PHE A 234 -5.19 -4.66 -13.67
CA PHE A 234 -4.53 -5.51 -12.71
C PHE A 234 -4.34 -6.93 -13.24
N ARG A 235 -5.37 -7.51 -13.87
CA ARG A 235 -5.30 -8.84 -14.52
C ARG A 235 -4.36 -8.84 -15.72
N ALA A 236 -4.40 -7.81 -16.55
CA ALA A 236 -3.47 -7.65 -17.67
C ALA A 236 -2.01 -7.53 -17.19
N GLY A 237 -1.78 -6.99 -15.99
CA GLY A 237 -0.50 -6.96 -15.30
C GLY A 237 -0.10 -8.27 -14.60
N GLY A 238 -0.80 -9.38 -14.84
CA GLY A 238 -0.49 -10.69 -14.24
C GLY A 238 -1.03 -10.88 -12.82
N GLY A 239 -1.85 -9.95 -12.34
CA GLY A 239 -2.61 -10.09 -11.11
C GLY A 239 -3.78 -11.07 -11.26
N GLU A 240 -4.13 -11.75 -10.18
CA GLU A 240 -5.30 -12.62 -10.12
C GLU A 240 -6.14 -12.24 -8.91
N ILE A 241 -7.45 -12.14 -9.11
CA ILE A 241 -8.42 -11.96 -8.03
C ILE A 241 -9.51 -13.00 -8.22
N ARG A 242 -9.79 -13.77 -7.17
CA ARG A 242 -10.80 -14.82 -7.17
C ARG A 242 -11.45 -14.99 -5.79
N HIS A 243 -12.57 -15.70 -5.79
CA HIS A 243 -13.25 -16.15 -4.59
C HIS A 243 -13.21 -17.68 -4.50
N GLU A 244 -12.82 -18.21 -3.35
CA GLU A 244 -12.84 -19.66 -3.08
C GLU A 244 -12.99 -19.89 -1.57
N ASN A 245 -13.74 -20.91 -1.14
CA ASN A 245 -13.81 -21.34 0.27
C ASN A 245 -14.13 -20.22 1.27
N ASP A 246 -15.09 -19.35 0.94
CA ASP A 246 -15.46 -18.15 1.72
C ASP A 246 -14.30 -17.14 1.90
N GLU A 247 -13.42 -17.04 0.90
CA GLU A 247 -12.30 -16.11 0.88
C GLU A 247 -12.22 -15.32 -0.40
N ALA A 248 -11.85 -14.04 -0.27
CA ALA A 248 -11.28 -13.30 -1.38
C ALA A 248 -9.77 -13.55 -1.39
N ILE A 249 -9.24 -13.85 -2.58
CA ILE A 249 -7.84 -14.17 -2.81
C ILE A 249 -7.31 -13.24 -3.89
N VAL A 250 -6.22 -12.54 -3.59
CA VAL A 250 -5.46 -11.70 -4.53
C VAL A 250 -4.06 -12.26 -4.66
N ARG A 251 -3.63 -12.58 -5.87
CA ARG A 251 -2.26 -13.03 -6.19
C ARG A 251 -1.61 -12.04 -7.14
N ILE A 252 -0.33 -11.75 -6.91
CA ILE A 252 0.50 -10.91 -7.77
C ILE A 252 1.79 -11.67 -8.09
N GLY A 253 2.06 -11.88 -9.37
CA GLY A 253 3.26 -12.58 -9.85
C GLY A 253 3.27 -14.09 -9.57
N THR A 254 4.41 -14.72 -9.90
CA THR A 254 4.69 -16.15 -9.70
C THR A 254 5.98 -16.34 -8.89
N GLU A 255 6.21 -17.55 -8.38
CA GLU A 255 7.40 -17.85 -7.58
C GLU A 255 8.69 -17.75 -8.41
N SER A 256 8.59 -18.11 -9.69
CA SER A 256 9.71 -18.16 -10.66
C SER A 256 9.98 -16.83 -11.35
N ASP A 257 9.11 -15.83 -11.19
CA ASP A 257 9.31 -14.53 -11.82
C ASP A 257 10.62 -13.93 -11.31
N PRO A 258 11.52 -13.42 -12.18
CA PRO A 258 12.73 -12.74 -11.72
C PRO A 258 12.42 -11.41 -11.02
N ARG A 259 11.26 -10.81 -11.36
CA ARG A 259 10.69 -9.59 -10.80
C ARG A 259 9.21 -9.53 -11.16
N VAL A 260 8.44 -8.77 -10.40
CA VAL A 260 7.00 -8.59 -10.64
C VAL A 260 6.71 -7.12 -10.84
N SER A 261 5.95 -6.79 -11.90
CA SER A 261 5.55 -5.42 -12.21
C SER A 261 4.03 -5.32 -12.25
N VAL A 262 3.46 -4.38 -11.50
CA VAL A 262 2.04 -4.05 -11.51
C VAL A 262 1.88 -2.64 -12.05
N ARG A 263 1.05 -2.46 -13.08
CA ARG A 263 0.76 -1.18 -13.73
C ARG A 263 -0.71 -0.87 -13.56
N LEU A 264 -1.02 0.35 -13.14
CA LEU A 264 -2.39 0.79 -12.84
C LEU A 264 -2.61 2.22 -13.33
N SER A 265 -3.73 2.44 -13.98
CA SER A 265 -4.20 3.74 -14.43
C SER A 265 -5.32 4.20 -13.50
N VAL A 266 -5.07 5.30 -12.78
CA VAL A 266 -5.92 5.71 -11.66
C VAL A 266 -6.50 7.12 -11.79
N ALA A 267 -6.05 7.90 -12.77
CA ALA A 267 -6.58 9.25 -12.97
C ALA A 267 -8.07 9.23 -13.29
N GLU A 268 -8.85 9.85 -12.41
CA GLU A 268 -10.27 10.15 -12.63
C GLU A 268 -10.44 11.47 -13.40
N LYS A 269 -9.42 12.34 -13.35
CA LYS A 269 -9.43 13.66 -14.00
C LYS A 269 -8.42 13.73 -15.16
N PRO A 270 -8.69 14.54 -16.19
CA PRO A 270 -7.71 14.79 -17.24
C PRO A 270 -6.42 15.41 -16.68
N TYR A 271 -5.28 14.99 -17.22
CA TYR A 271 -3.98 15.54 -16.88
C TYR A 271 -3.91 17.07 -17.10
N ARG A 272 -3.15 17.76 -16.23
CA ARG A 272 -2.92 19.21 -16.27
C ARG A 272 -1.44 19.53 -16.01
N THR A 273 -0.96 20.65 -16.54
CA THR A 273 0.45 21.06 -16.37
C THR A 273 0.71 21.91 -15.12
N ASN A 274 -0.29 22.13 -14.27
CA ASN A 274 -0.20 22.99 -13.08
C ASN A 274 0.97 22.60 -12.15
N LEU A 275 1.20 21.30 -11.94
CA LEU A 275 2.30 20.84 -11.10
C LEU A 275 3.69 21.00 -11.76
N VAL A 276 3.79 20.83 -13.09
CA VAL A 276 5.02 21.16 -13.85
C VAL A 276 5.37 22.63 -13.66
N ASN A 277 4.39 23.51 -13.84
CA ASN A 277 4.55 24.95 -13.72
C ASN A 277 4.98 25.34 -12.30
N TYR A 278 4.37 24.73 -11.29
CA TYR A 278 4.72 24.99 -9.89
C TYR A 278 6.16 24.56 -9.55
N LEU A 279 6.59 23.38 -10.00
CA LEU A 279 7.91 22.83 -9.67
C LEU A 279 9.06 23.47 -10.46
N THR A 280 8.76 24.10 -11.60
CA THR A 280 9.77 24.77 -12.42
C THR A 280 10.48 25.85 -11.61
N GLY A 281 11.80 25.75 -11.49
CA GLY A 281 12.64 26.64 -10.68
C GLY A 281 12.65 26.33 -9.17
N LYS A 282 11.82 25.39 -8.68
CA LYS A 282 11.81 24.94 -7.28
C LYS A 282 12.48 23.58 -7.08
N GLN A 283 12.37 22.69 -8.07
CA GLN A 283 12.96 21.35 -8.04
C GLN A 283 13.58 21.03 -9.40
N PRO A 284 14.70 20.29 -9.45
CA PRO A 284 15.25 19.82 -10.72
C PRO A 284 14.28 18.85 -11.41
N ILE A 285 13.86 19.21 -12.63
CA ILE A 285 13.09 18.33 -13.52
C ILE A 285 14.01 17.94 -14.68
N ARG A 286 14.29 16.64 -14.81
CA ARG A 286 15.14 16.16 -15.89
C ARG A 286 14.38 16.19 -17.22
N PRO A 287 14.97 16.68 -18.32
CA PRO A 287 14.32 16.66 -19.62
C PRO A 287 14.15 15.23 -20.15
N THR A 288 15.00 14.31 -19.71
CA THR A 288 14.95 12.88 -20.01
C THR A 288 15.34 12.06 -18.78
N PHE A 289 14.73 10.89 -18.63
CA PHE A 289 15.07 9.90 -17.61
C PHE A 289 14.65 8.51 -18.11
N ALA A 290 15.46 7.50 -17.83
CA ALA A 290 15.19 6.11 -18.21
C ALA A 290 14.68 5.33 -16.98
N PRO A 291 13.37 5.36 -16.67
CA PRO A 291 12.83 4.76 -15.45
C PRO A 291 13.03 3.24 -15.39
N GLU A 292 12.94 2.55 -16.51
CA GLU A 292 13.15 1.09 -16.57
C GLU A 292 14.60 0.70 -16.25
N ALA A 293 15.57 1.43 -16.81
CA ALA A 293 16.99 1.21 -16.51
C ALA A 293 17.29 1.50 -15.04
N ALA A 294 16.73 2.59 -14.48
CA ALA A 294 16.88 2.93 -13.07
C ALA A 294 16.21 1.90 -12.14
N ALA A 295 15.10 1.29 -12.57
CA ALA A 295 14.45 0.20 -11.85
C ALA A 295 15.34 -1.05 -11.84
N ILE A 296 15.88 -1.45 -13.00
CA ILE A 296 16.80 -2.60 -13.11
C ILE A 296 18.03 -2.40 -12.23
N GLU A 297 18.65 -1.21 -12.30
CA GLU A 297 19.82 -0.85 -11.48
C GLU A 297 19.51 -0.98 -9.98
N PHE A 298 18.40 -0.40 -9.52
CA PHE A 298 18.01 -0.45 -8.12
C PHE A 298 17.68 -1.86 -7.64
N LEU A 299 16.92 -2.64 -8.42
CA LEU A 299 16.50 -3.99 -8.04
C LEU A 299 17.68 -4.98 -8.00
N ASN A 300 18.65 -4.80 -8.91
CA ASN A 300 19.86 -5.62 -8.97
C ASN A 300 20.99 -5.13 -8.05
N ALA A 301 20.82 -3.99 -7.38
CA ALA A 301 21.86 -3.43 -6.54
C ALA A 301 22.25 -4.42 -5.44
N ALA A 302 23.56 -4.56 -5.21
CA ALA A 302 24.07 -5.34 -4.09
C ALA A 302 23.41 -4.87 -2.78
N PRO A 303 23.16 -5.78 -1.81
CA PRO A 303 22.70 -5.36 -0.50
C PRO A 303 23.63 -4.26 0.03
N PRO A 304 23.10 -3.19 0.62
CA PRO A 304 23.94 -2.24 1.33
C PRO A 304 24.75 -3.04 2.35
N GLY A 305 26.08 -2.91 2.31
CA GLY A 305 26.94 -3.56 3.28
C GLY A 305 26.52 -3.16 4.71
N PRO A 306 26.83 -3.97 5.73
CA PRO A 306 26.49 -3.63 7.10
C PRO A 306 27.16 -2.29 7.49
N GLY A 307 26.35 -1.23 7.60
CA GLY A 307 26.74 0.06 8.16
C GLY A 307 27.21 1.13 7.16
N ARG A 308 26.37 2.13 6.93
CA ARG A 308 26.76 3.55 6.87
C ARG A 308 25.75 4.36 7.66
#